data_AF-A0A9D7NBV8-F1
#
_entry.id   AF-A0A9D7NBV8-F1
#
_cell.length_a   1.000
_cell.length_b   1.000
_cell.length_c   1.000
_cell.angle_alpha   90.00
_cell.angle_beta   90.00
_cell.angle_gamma   90.00
#
_symmetry.space_group_name_H-M   'P 1'
#
loop_
_entity.id
_entity.type
_entity.pdbx_description
1 polymer ?
#
loop_
_entity_poly.entity_id
_entity_poly.type
_entity_poly.pdbx_seq_one_letter_code
_entity_poly.pdbx_strand_id
1 'polypeptide(L)'
;MENFWSKILFQVGSFQISGGQLTLGILLVLGLLILDWLVLFWILPKLFRRFQVEQARRRQVRRRFQPLFLYGIVLSWMWVSKMDHTLYEDQIRRINVSTLIQGLMLWQIAFIVDLILGRVILRGFFKAQENLKNPILMGGTSGLQRTWNTSNRYIKYAVYVMTCLFLLRLFNTDFTFFEGKIGKNLYALRISNVLGAALVILLAQLVIWIVVHLFLGNFYRRRNINIGSQFAFNQLVNYLVYFVAGLIALHFVGVNITVIAGGAVALLVGVGIGLQQTFNDFFSGILLLFERSIEVGDWVEIDGLVGKVRRIGPRTSVVQTRDNRSVIVPNSMLVVNNVTNWSHGDDLARFR
;
A
#
# COMPACT_ATOMS: atom_id res chain seq x y z
N MET A 1 -38.30 13.27 45.98
CA MET A 1 -37.86 11.94 45.52
C MET A 1 -36.50 12.11 44.87
N GLU A 2 -35.43 11.58 45.45
CA GLU A 2 -34.11 11.66 44.82
C GLU A 2 -34.12 10.89 43.49
N ASN A 3 -33.68 11.55 42.41
CA ASN A 3 -33.53 10.91 41.11
C ASN A 3 -32.55 9.72 41.23
N PHE A 4 -33.00 8.53 40.84
CA PHE A 4 -32.19 7.29 40.84
C PHE A 4 -30.81 7.50 40.19
N TRP A 5 -30.75 8.36 39.17
CA TRP A 5 -29.55 8.72 38.43
C TRP A 5 -28.45 9.37 39.29
N SER A 6 -28.82 10.21 40.26
CA SER A 6 -27.89 10.91 41.15
C SER A 6 -27.70 10.20 42.49
N LYS A 7 -28.52 9.19 42.80
CA LYS A 7 -28.45 8.47 44.07
C LYS A 7 -27.17 7.63 44.13
N ILE A 8 -26.38 7.83 45.17
CA ILE A 8 -25.19 7.02 45.47
C ILE A 8 -25.67 5.66 45.97
N LEU A 9 -25.37 4.60 45.22
CA LEU A 9 -25.79 3.23 45.55
C LEU A 9 -24.72 2.49 46.36
N PHE A 10 -23.44 2.78 46.09
CA PHE A 10 -22.31 2.16 46.78
C PHE A 10 -21.25 3.20 47.08
N GLN A 11 -20.75 3.18 48.32
CA GLN A 11 -19.62 3.99 48.77
C GLN A 11 -18.58 3.07 49.41
N VAL A 12 -17.38 3.01 48.83
CA VAL A 12 -16.24 2.25 49.37
C VAL A 12 -15.06 3.21 49.46
N GLY A 13 -14.72 3.64 50.67
CA GLY A 13 -13.70 4.66 50.90
C GLY A 13 -14.06 6.01 50.24
N SER A 14 -13.17 6.52 49.38
CA SER A 14 -13.39 7.76 48.60
C SER A 14 -14.19 7.54 47.30
N PHE A 15 -14.53 6.29 46.96
CA PHE A 15 -15.25 5.97 45.73
C PHE A 15 -16.75 5.96 45.95
N GLN A 16 -17.47 6.74 45.14
CA GLN A 16 -18.93 6.79 45.12
C GLN A 16 -19.44 6.36 43.74
N ILE A 17 -20.34 5.39 43.71
CA ILE A 17 -20.98 4.89 42.49
C ILE A 17 -22.45 5.29 42.53
N SER A 18 -22.85 6.12 41.59
CA SER A 18 -24.26 6.50 41.38
C SER A 18 -25.05 5.41 40.64
N GLY A 19 -26.37 5.40 40.80
CA GLY A 19 -27.26 4.53 40.03
C GLY A 19 -27.15 4.73 38.52
N GLY A 20 -26.93 5.98 38.09
CA GLY A 20 -26.66 6.28 36.68
C GLY A 20 -25.37 5.65 36.17
N GLN A 21 -24.27 5.74 36.92
CA GLN A 21 -23.01 5.09 36.54
C GLN A 21 -23.18 3.57 36.44
N LEU A 22 -23.84 2.93 37.40
CA LEU A 22 -24.02 1.47 37.39
C LEU A 22 -24.79 0.99 36.15
N THR A 23 -25.90 1.66 35.80
CA THR A 23 -26.66 1.32 34.58
C THR A 23 -25.84 1.52 33.30
N LEU A 24 -25.06 2.61 33.21
CA LEU A 24 -24.20 2.88 32.07
C LEU A 24 -23.07 1.85 31.94
N GLY A 25 -22.47 1.43 33.06
CA GLY A 25 -21.49 0.35 33.11
C GLY A 25 -22.06 -0.97 32.59
N ILE A 26 -23.26 -1.35 33.03
CA ILE A 26 -23.94 -2.57 32.56
C ILE A 26 -24.22 -2.48 31.05
N LEU A 27 -24.72 -1.33 30.56
CA LEU A 27 -24.99 -1.12 29.13
C LEU A 27 -23.72 -1.23 28.28
N LEU A 28 -22.59 -0.66 28.72
CA LEU A 28 -21.31 -0.77 28.02
C LEU A 28 -20.81 -2.22 27.98
N VAL A 29 -20.91 -2.96 29.08
CA VAL A 29 -20.54 -4.37 29.13
C VAL A 29 -21.42 -5.21 28.20
N LEU A 30 -22.73 -5.00 28.22
CA LEU A 30 -23.66 -5.67 27.30
C LEU A 30 -23.32 -5.34 25.84
N GLY A 31 -23.04 -4.08 25.52
CA GLY A 31 -22.60 -3.66 24.19
C GLY A 31 -21.32 -4.36 23.73
N LEU A 32 -20.32 -4.48 24.61
CA LEU A 32 -19.07 -5.18 24.32
C LEU A 32 -19.27 -6.69 24.13
N LEU A 33 -20.16 -7.32 24.90
CA LEU A 33 -20.53 -8.73 24.73
C LEU A 33 -21.25 -8.98 23.40
N ILE A 34 -22.14 -8.06 23.00
CA ILE A 34 -22.80 -8.12 21.68
C ILE A 34 -21.75 -7.98 20.57
N LEU A 35 -20.77 -7.09 20.74
CA LEU A 35 -19.68 -6.92 19.78
C LEU A 35 -18.81 -8.18 19.67
N ASP A 36 -18.45 -8.82 20.80
CA ASP A 36 -17.76 -10.12 20.82
C ASP A 36 -18.55 -11.17 20.06
N TRP A 37 -19.84 -11.29 20.37
CA TRP A 37 -20.72 -12.23 19.71
C TRP A 37 -20.78 -11.99 18.19
N LEU A 38 -20.92 -10.73 17.76
CA LEU A 38 -20.95 -10.35 16.34
C LEU A 38 -19.63 -10.70 15.64
N VAL A 39 -18.48 -10.38 16.25
CA VAL A 39 -17.17 -10.70 15.68
C VAL A 39 -16.96 -12.21 15.57
N LEU A 40 -17.25 -12.96 16.64
CA LEU A 40 -17.02 -14.40 16.71
C LEU A 40 -17.98 -15.22 15.85
N PHE A 41 -19.25 -14.81 15.76
CA PHE A 41 -20.29 -15.58 15.09
C PHE A 41 -20.58 -15.11 13.66
N TRP A 42 -20.36 -13.82 13.36
CA TRP A 42 -20.70 -13.26 12.05
C TRP A 42 -19.48 -12.97 11.18
N ILE A 43 -18.48 -12.25 11.71
CA ILE A 43 -17.33 -11.77 10.91
C ILE A 43 -16.29 -12.87 10.70
N LEU A 44 -15.78 -13.46 11.79
CA LEU A 44 -14.72 -14.48 11.70
C LEU A 44 -15.12 -15.69 10.86
N PRO A 45 -16.35 -16.25 10.96
CA PRO A 45 -16.75 -17.40 10.14
C PRO A 45 -16.87 -17.06 8.65
N LYS A 46 -17.24 -15.83 8.29
CA LYS A 46 -17.23 -15.37 6.88
C LYS A 46 -15.81 -15.32 6.33
N LEU A 47 -14.87 -14.74 7.09
CA LEU A 47 -13.45 -14.70 6.73
C LEU A 47 -12.83 -16.10 6.60
N PHE A 48 -13.08 -16.99 7.57
CA PHE A 48 -12.54 -18.35 7.55
C PHE A 48 -13.07 -19.20 6.39
N ARG A 49 -14.33 -18.99 5.99
CA ARG A 49 -14.90 -19.63 4.80
C ARG A 49 -14.25 -19.11 3.52
N ARG A 50 -14.11 -17.79 3.37
CA ARG A 50 -13.52 -17.15 2.19
C ARG A 50 -12.07 -17.61 1.92
N PHE A 51 -11.27 -17.82 2.97
CA PHE A 51 -9.86 -18.19 2.86
C PHE A 51 -9.55 -19.66 3.20
N GLN A 52 -10.57 -20.53 3.27
CA GLN A 52 -10.43 -21.97 3.52
C GLN A 52 -9.51 -22.34 4.70
N VAL A 53 -9.70 -21.67 5.84
CA VAL A 53 -8.82 -21.82 7.02
C VAL A 53 -9.04 -23.17 7.72
N GLU A 54 -7.95 -23.88 8.02
CA GLU A 54 -7.90 -25.14 8.80
C GLU A 54 -8.58 -25.02 10.18
N GLN A 55 -9.26 -26.08 10.64
CA GLN A 55 -10.02 -26.05 11.91
C GLN A 55 -9.16 -25.72 13.14
N ALA A 56 -7.94 -26.28 13.22
CA ALA A 56 -7.02 -26.00 14.34
C ALA A 56 -6.70 -24.51 14.46
N ARG A 57 -6.53 -23.82 13.33
CA ARG A 57 -6.23 -22.39 13.28
C ARG A 57 -7.44 -21.53 13.67
N ARG A 58 -8.66 -21.93 13.32
CA ARG A 58 -9.89 -21.23 13.74
C ARG A 58 -9.99 -21.16 15.27
N ARG A 59 -9.68 -22.27 15.96
CA ARG A 59 -9.65 -22.31 17.44
C ARG A 59 -8.59 -21.37 18.00
N GLN A 60 -7.41 -21.32 17.40
CA GLN A 60 -6.33 -20.42 17.82
C GLN A 60 -6.72 -18.94 17.69
N VAL A 61 -7.36 -18.55 16.56
CA VAL A 61 -7.84 -17.17 16.36
C VAL A 61 -8.85 -16.82 17.44
N ARG A 62 -9.87 -17.67 17.64
CA ARG A 62 -10.95 -17.41 18.60
C ARG A 62 -10.45 -17.23 20.03
N ARG A 63 -9.55 -18.10 20.50
CA ARG A 63 -8.94 -17.98 21.85
C ARG A 63 -8.16 -16.69 22.05
N ARG A 64 -7.58 -16.14 20.98
CA ARG A 64 -6.80 -14.90 21.03
C ARG A 64 -7.68 -13.65 20.93
N PHE A 65 -8.92 -13.77 20.49
CA PHE A 65 -9.86 -12.64 20.48
C PHE A 65 -10.45 -12.36 21.87
N GLN A 66 -10.76 -13.40 22.65
CA GLN A 66 -11.38 -13.28 23.98
C GLN A 66 -10.72 -12.28 24.95
N PRO A 67 -9.39 -12.23 25.12
CA PRO A 67 -8.77 -11.27 26.05
C PRO A 67 -8.99 -9.80 25.65
N LEU A 68 -9.20 -9.50 24.36
CA LEU A 68 -9.46 -8.13 23.91
C LEU A 68 -10.74 -7.55 24.54
N PHE A 69 -11.78 -8.37 24.62
CA PHE A 69 -13.06 -7.99 25.20
C PHE A 69 -12.97 -7.83 26.71
N LEU A 70 -12.19 -8.67 27.38
CA LEU A 70 -11.91 -8.53 28.80
C LEU A 70 -11.27 -7.16 29.08
N TYR A 71 -10.23 -6.76 28.33
CA TYR A 71 -9.64 -5.43 28.48
C TYR A 71 -10.65 -4.29 28.26
N GLY A 72 -11.51 -4.42 27.25
CA GLY A 72 -12.58 -3.44 26.99
C GLY A 72 -13.58 -3.33 28.15
N ILE A 73 -13.97 -4.46 28.74
CA ILE A 73 -14.87 -4.50 29.91
C ILE A 73 -14.23 -3.82 31.11
N VAL A 74 -12.95 -4.15 31.40
CA VAL A 74 -12.22 -3.53 32.52
C VAL A 74 -12.09 -2.02 32.33
N LEU A 75 -11.70 -1.55 31.13
CA LEU A 75 -11.60 -0.12 30.82
C LEU A 75 -12.94 0.61 30.93
N SER A 76 -14.02 0.00 30.41
CA SER A 76 -15.36 0.57 30.51
C SER A 76 -15.79 0.71 31.96
N TRP A 77 -15.54 -0.32 32.78
CA TRP A 77 -15.84 -0.28 34.20
C TRP A 77 -15.05 0.80 34.94
N MET A 78 -13.74 0.90 34.68
CA MET A 78 -12.87 1.93 35.27
C MET A 78 -13.31 3.35 34.91
N TRP A 79 -13.70 3.58 33.66
CA TRP A 79 -14.17 4.89 33.21
C TRP A 79 -15.47 5.29 33.92
N VAL A 80 -16.41 4.35 34.03
CA VAL A 80 -17.70 4.57 34.71
C VAL A 80 -17.55 4.80 36.21
N SER A 81 -16.72 3.99 36.86
CA SER A 81 -16.49 4.06 38.30
C SER A 81 -15.55 5.20 38.71
N LYS A 82 -14.93 5.89 37.73
CA LYS A 82 -13.86 6.88 37.94
C LYS A 82 -12.71 6.32 38.79
N MET A 83 -12.51 5.01 38.78
CA MET A 83 -11.43 4.32 39.48
C MET A 83 -10.15 4.31 38.63
N ASP A 84 -9.70 5.49 38.20
CA ASP A 84 -8.43 5.60 37.48
C ASP A 84 -7.33 6.08 38.44
N HIS A 85 -6.54 5.12 38.92
CA HIS A 85 -5.45 5.41 39.84
C HIS A 85 -4.18 5.79 39.08
N THR A 86 -3.53 6.86 39.54
CA THR A 86 -2.24 7.33 39.04
C THR A 86 -1.14 6.45 39.59
N LEU A 87 -0.45 5.72 38.71
CA LEU A 87 0.67 4.85 39.09
C LEU A 87 2.00 5.60 39.09
N TYR A 88 2.14 6.56 38.18
CA TYR A 88 3.34 7.37 38.04
C TYR A 88 2.95 8.76 37.56
N GLU A 89 3.50 9.78 38.19
CA GLU A 89 3.26 11.18 37.83
C GLU A 89 4.58 11.95 37.97
N ASP A 90 4.96 12.62 36.89
CA ASP A 90 6.10 13.53 36.78
C ASP A 90 5.65 14.78 36.02
N GLN A 91 6.47 15.84 35.97
CA GLN A 91 6.14 17.13 35.35
C GLN A 91 5.66 17.03 33.89
N ILE A 92 6.03 15.95 33.20
CA ILE A 92 5.77 15.74 31.76
C ILE A 92 4.81 14.57 31.50
N ARG A 93 4.66 13.63 32.46
CA ARG A 93 4.00 12.33 32.21
C ARG A 93 3.12 11.91 33.37
N ARG A 94 1.89 11.53 33.05
CA ARG A 94 0.95 10.91 33.99
C ARG A 94 0.53 9.56 33.44
N ILE A 95 0.90 8.49 34.14
CA ILE A 95 0.58 7.11 33.77
C ILE A 95 -0.45 6.59 34.76
N ASN A 96 -1.63 6.26 34.25
CA ASN A 96 -2.70 5.70 35.03
C ASN A 96 -2.80 4.18 34.79
N VAL A 97 -3.55 3.48 35.65
CA VAL A 97 -3.89 2.07 35.44
C VAL A 97 -4.62 1.89 34.09
N SER A 98 -5.47 2.85 33.68
CA SER A 98 -6.14 2.80 32.38
C SER A 98 -5.13 2.84 31.20
N THR A 99 -4.05 3.59 31.31
CA THR A 99 -2.98 3.67 30.31
C THR A 99 -2.28 2.33 30.12
N LEU A 100 -2.02 1.58 31.21
CA LEU A 100 -1.43 0.24 31.11
C LEU A 100 -2.36 -0.75 30.39
N ILE A 101 -3.65 -0.74 30.73
CA ILE A 101 -4.63 -1.63 30.11
C ILE A 101 -4.82 -1.27 28.63
N GLN A 102 -4.83 0.01 28.28
CA GLN A 102 -4.83 0.47 26.88
C GLN A 102 -3.58 -0.02 26.13
N GLY A 103 -2.41 -0.02 26.76
CA GLY A 103 -1.19 -0.57 26.18
C GLY A 103 -1.28 -2.08 25.91
N LEU A 104 -1.79 -2.85 26.86
CA LEU A 104 -2.04 -4.29 26.69
C LEU A 104 -3.09 -4.57 25.61
N MET A 105 -4.12 -3.73 25.54
CA MET A 105 -5.16 -3.81 24.51
C MET A 105 -4.58 -3.52 23.12
N LEU A 106 -3.75 -2.48 22.96
CA LEU A 106 -3.05 -2.19 21.70
C LEU A 106 -2.16 -3.35 21.26
N TRP A 107 -1.38 -3.93 22.18
CA TRP A 107 -0.57 -5.11 21.90
C TRP A 107 -1.42 -6.31 21.43
N GLN A 108 -2.57 -6.53 22.07
CA GLN A 108 -3.49 -7.59 21.69
C GLN A 108 -4.12 -7.35 20.30
N ILE A 109 -4.48 -6.11 19.99
CA ILE A 109 -4.96 -5.71 18.66
C ILE A 109 -3.89 -6.00 17.62
N ALA A 110 -2.63 -5.60 17.88
CA ALA A 110 -1.51 -5.85 16.98
C ALA A 110 -1.35 -7.33 16.66
N PHE A 111 -1.42 -8.18 17.68
CA PHE A 111 -1.34 -9.63 17.52
C PHE A 111 -2.50 -10.19 16.67
N ILE A 112 -3.72 -9.70 16.91
CA ILE A 112 -4.91 -10.08 16.15
C ILE A 112 -4.76 -9.68 14.68
N VAL A 113 -4.28 -8.46 14.42
CA VAL A 113 -4.06 -7.93 13.06
C VAL A 113 -2.98 -8.77 12.34
N ASP A 114 -1.84 -9.04 12.97
CA ASP A 114 -0.79 -9.94 12.42
C ASP A 114 -1.37 -11.32 12.07
N LEU A 115 -2.16 -11.89 12.97
CA LEU A 115 -2.76 -13.19 12.78
C LEU A 115 -3.75 -13.21 11.60
N ILE A 116 -4.60 -12.19 11.48
CA ILE A 116 -5.60 -12.11 10.40
C ILE A 116 -4.90 -11.83 9.06
N LEU A 117 -4.09 -10.79 8.99
CA LEU A 117 -3.45 -10.38 7.75
C LEU A 117 -2.46 -11.45 7.26
N GLY A 118 -1.52 -11.88 8.10
CA GLY A 118 -0.46 -12.80 7.71
C GLY A 118 -0.91 -14.27 7.61
N ARG A 119 -1.65 -14.77 8.60
CA ARG A 119 -1.95 -16.22 8.70
C ARG A 119 -3.27 -16.64 8.09
N VAL A 120 -4.22 -15.71 7.89
CA VAL A 120 -5.52 -15.99 7.29
C VAL A 120 -5.57 -15.47 5.86
N ILE A 121 -5.46 -14.15 5.67
CA ILE A 121 -5.65 -13.51 4.37
C ILE A 121 -4.50 -13.87 3.42
N LEU A 122 -3.26 -13.57 3.82
CA LEU A 122 -2.09 -13.79 2.98
C LEU A 122 -1.92 -15.27 2.63
N ARG A 123 -2.01 -16.18 3.62
CA ARG A 123 -1.92 -17.62 3.35
C ARG A 123 -3.05 -18.11 2.44
N GLY A 124 -4.28 -17.63 2.64
CA GLY A 124 -5.41 -18.00 1.77
C GLY A 124 -5.23 -17.51 0.34
N PHE A 125 -4.65 -16.32 0.15
CA PHE A 125 -4.30 -15.79 -1.17
C PHE A 125 -3.24 -16.65 -1.87
N PHE A 126 -2.14 -16.99 -1.20
CA PHE A 126 -1.09 -17.83 -1.79
C PHE A 126 -1.56 -19.26 -2.08
N LYS A 127 -2.36 -19.85 -1.19
CA LYS A 127 -2.97 -21.17 -1.43
C LYS A 127 -3.89 -21.18 -2.65
N ALA A 128 -4.63 -20.08 -2.87
CA ALA A 128 -5.45 -19.95 -4.08
C ALA A 128 -4.60 -19.85 -5.36
N GLN A 129 -3.43 -19.20 -5.28
CA GLN A 129 -2.48 -19.14 -6.41
C GLN A 129 -1.79 -20.47 -6.68
N GLU A 130 -1.42 -21.23 -5.65
CA GLU A 130 -0.83 -22.56 -5.79
C GLU A 130 -1.73 -23.54 -6.55
N ASN A 131 -3.05 -23.41 -6.35
CA ASN A 131 -4.05 -24.23 -7.06
C ASN A 131 -4.21 -23.87 -8.55
N LEU A 132 -3.69 -22.72 -9.01
CA LEU A 132 -3.69 -22.37 -10.43
C LEU A 132 -2.52 -23.08 -11.11
N LYS A 133 -2.83 -24.02 -12.02
CA LYS A 133 -1.93 -24.98 -12.72
C LYS A 133 -0.64 -24.43 -13.39
N ASN A 134 -0.32 -23.14 -13.32
CA ASN A 134 0.89 -22.54 -13.91
C ASN A 134 1.55 -21.50 -12.97
N PRO A 135 2.39 -21.92 -12.01
CA PRO A 135 3.13 -21.02 -11.10
C PRO A 135 4.38 -20.37 -11.73
N ILE A 136 4.34 -20.09 -13.04
CA ILE A 136 5.53 -19.71 -13.85
C ILE A 136 6.05 -18.30 -13.48
N LEU A 137 5.20 -17.44 -12.90
CA LEU A 137 5.62 -16.08 -12.51
C LEU A 137 6.45 -16.01 -11.21
N MET A 138 6.59 -17.11 -10.46
CA MET A 138 7.30 -17.12 -9.18
C MET A 138 8.27 -18.30 -9.04
N GLY A 139 8.82 -18.84 -10.14
CA GLY A 139 9.80 -19.94 -10.05
C GLY A 139 9.26 -21.22 -9.40
N GLY A 140 7.95 -21.49 -9.52
CA GLY A 140 7.29 -22.67 -8.94
C GLY A 140 6.81 -22.50 -7.50
N THR A 141 6.49 -23.62 -6.84
CA THR A 141 5.97 -23.66 -5.45
C THR A 141 6.96 -23.09 -4.43
N SER A 142 8.26 -23.26 -4.68
CA SER A 142 9.32 -22.77 -3.81
C SER A 142 9.41 -21.23 -3.79
N GLY A 143 9.21 -20.55 -4.93
CA GLY A 143 9.21 -19.10 -4.95
C GLY A 143 7.89 -18.46 -4.50
N LEU A 144 6.75 -19.13 -4.67
CA LEU A 144 5.49 -18.77 -3.99
C LEU A 144 5.67 -18.76 -2.47
N GLN A 145 6.30 -19.80 -1.92
CA GLN A 145 6.57 -19.92 -0.49
C GLN A 145 7.56 -18.86 0.02
N ARG A 146 8.61 -18.54 -0.77
CA ARG A 146 9.54 -17.43 -0.45
C ARG A 146 8.81 -16.09 -0.41
N THR A 147 7.97 -15.83 -1.40
CA THR A 147 7.18 -14.59 -1.47
C THR A 147 6.22 -14.49 -0.28
N TRP A 148 5.54 -15.58 0.07
CA TRP A 148 4.70 -15.63 1.27
C TRP A 148 5.48 -15.28 2.54
N ASN A 149 6.64 -15.92 2.76
CA ASN A 149 7.48 -15.69 3.93
C ASN A 149 7.90 -14.21 4.04
N THR A 150 8.30 -13.63 2.91
CA THR A 150 8.72 -12.23 2.82
C THR A 150 7.58 -11.27 3.13
N SER A 151 6.42 -11.44 2.48
CA SER A 151 5.26 -10.58 2.72
C SER A 151 4.70 -10.70 4.13
N ASN A 152 4.67 -11.91 4.68
CA ASN A 152 4.25 -12.14 6.05
C ASN A 152 5.18 -11.42 7.04
N ARG A 153 6.49 -11.42 6.76
CA ARG A 153 7.48 -10.72 7.58
C ARG A 153 7.29 -9.20 7.53
N TYR A 154 7.05 -8.63 6.35
CA TYR A 154 6.80 -7.20 6.20
C TYR A 154 5.52 -6.74 6.91
N ILE A 155 4.41 -7.49 6.74
CA ILE A 155 3.17 -7.21 7.46
C ILE A 155 3.40 -7.26 8.98
N LYS A 156 4.08 -8.32 9.46
CA LYS A 156 4.42 -8.47 10.87
C LYS A 156 5.17 -7.24 11.37
N TYR A 157 6.28 -6.89 10.74
CA TYR A 157 7.10 -5.75 11.15
C TYR A 157 6.32 -4.43 11.09
N ALA A 158 5.53 -4.19 10.04
CA ALA A 158 4.72 -2.97 9.93
C ALA A 158 3.73 -2.87 11.10
N VAL A 159 3.04 -3.95 11.44
CA VAL A 159 2.08 -3.99 12.56
C VAL A 159 2.76 -3.71 13.89
N TYR A 160 3.91 -4.34 14.18
CA TYR A 160 4.62 -4.11 15.44
C TYR A 160 5.27 -2.72 15.51
N VAL A 161 5.77 -2.17 14.39
CA VAL A 161 6.30 -0.80 14.34
C VAL A 161 5.18 0.22 14.57
N MET A 162 4.02 0.05 13.92
CA MET A 162 2.83 0.88 14.19
C MET A 162 2.43 0.81 15.67
N THR A 163 2.41 -0.40 16.23
CA THR A 163 2.06 -0.60 17.64
C THR A 163 3.05 0.09 18.56
N CYS A 164 4.35 0.01 18.26
CA CYS A 164 5.38 0.71 19.01
C CYS A 164 5.18 2.23 18.96
N LEU A 165 4.87 2.80 17.79
CA LEU A 165 4.52 4.22 17.65
C LEU A 165 3.30 4.61 18.48
N PHE A 166 2.25 3.80 18.47
CA PHE A 166 1.06 4.05 19.29
C PHE A 166 1.36 3.94 20.79
N LEU A 167 2.20 2.98 21.21
CA LEU A 167 2.62 2.85 22.60
C LEU A 167 3.46 4.06 23.04
N LEU A 168 4.40 4.51 22.22
CA LEU A 168 5.20 5.71 22.52
C LEU A 168 4.31 6.94 22.73
N ARG A 169 3.30 7.12 21.86
CA ARG A 169 2.31 8.18 21.99
C ARG A 169 1.42 8.00 23.23
N LEU A 170 0.99 6.77 23.52
CA LEU A 170 0.13 6.45 24.65
C LEU A 170 0.80 6.76 25.99
N PHE A 171 2.08 6.42 26.12
CA PHE A 171 2.87 6.65 27.33
C PHE A 171 3.56 8.03 27.35
N ASN A 172 3.39 8.85 26.31
CA ASN A 172 4.11 10.10 26.11
C ASN A 172 5.65 9.94 26.24
N THR A 173 6.17 8.80 25.78
CA THR A 173 7.58 8.38 25.90
C THR A 173 8.39 8.68 24.63
N ASP A 174 8.09 9.78 23.96
CA ASP A 174 8.89 10.24 22.82
C ASP A 174 10.22 10.82 23.30
N PHE A 175 11.28 10.02 23.20
CA PHE A 175 12.64 10.43 23.50
C PHE A 175 13.25 11.21 22.32
N THR A 176 13.90 12.33 22.60
CA THR A 176 14.70 13.08 21.63
C THR A 176 16.13 12.51 21.63
N PHE A 177 16.59 12.03 20.47
CA PHE A 177 17.94 11.49 20.30
C PHE A 177 18.95 12.59 19.98
N PHE A 178 18.54 13.52 19.12
CA PHE A 178 19.36 14.62 18.66
C PHE A 178 18.51 15.86 18.53
N GLU A 179 19.00 16.97 19.05
CA GLU A 179 18.39 18.28 18.88
C GLU A 179 19.43 19.19 18.25
N GLY A 180 19.06 19.84 17.15
CA GLY A 180 19.93 20.70 16.39
C GLY A 180 19.15 21.84 15.76
N LYS A 181 19.84 22.92 15.44
CA LYS A 181 19.25 24.07 14.76
C LYS A 181 19.85 24.17 13.36
N ILE A 182 19.02 24.09 12.33
CA ILE A 182 19.46 24.32 10.94
C ILE A 182 18.75 25.60 10.47
N GLY A 183 19.52 26.69 10.34
CA GLY A 183 18.96 28.01 10.08
C GLY A 183 18.08 28.53 11.23
N LYS A 184 16.81 28.83 10.94
CA LYS A 184 15.84 29.32 11.94
C LYS A 184 15.00 28.19 12.57
N ASN A 185 15.05 26.97 12.02
CA ASN A 185 14.21 25.87 12.47
C ASN A 185 14.94 24.99 13.50
N LEU A 186 14.25 24.66 14.58
CA LEU A 186 14.67 23.67 15.57
C LEU A 186 14.28 22.28 15.04
N TYR A 187 15.26 21.39 14.95
CA TYR A 187 15.09 20.00 14.54
C TYR A 187 15.36 19.10 15.74
N ALA A 188 14.34 18.34 16.14
CA ALA A 188 14.47 17.30 17.14
C ALA A 188 14.20 15.94 16.49
N LEU A 189 15.23 15.10 16.41
CA LEU A 189 15.11 13.73 15.93
C LEU A 189 14.59 12.86 17.07
N ARG A 190 13.31 12.51 16.99
CA ARG A 190 12.63 11.67 17.99
C ARG A 190 12.66 10.19 17.61
N ILE A 191 12.49 9.30 18.57
CA ILE A 191 12.31 7.87 18.27
C ILE A 191 11.08 7.61 17.39
N SER A 192 10.01 8.39 17.57
CA SER A 192 8.82 8.34 16.73
C SER A 192 9.10 8.72 15.27
N ASN A 193 10.04 9.62 15.02
CA ASN A 193 10.48 10.00 13.67
C ASN A 193 11.18 8.82 12.97
N VAL A 194 12.12 8.17 13.67
CA VAL A 194 12.87 7.02 13.12
C VAL A 194 11.93 5.84 12.85
N LEU A 195 11.04 5.53 13.79
CA LEU A 195 10.04 4.48 13.61
C LEU A 195 9.02 4.82 12.52
N GLY A 196 8.66 6.10 12.37
CA GLY A 196 7.81 6.58 11.28
C GLY A 196 8.49 6.39 9.91
N ALA A 197 9.75 6.76 9.78
CA ALA A 197 10.55 6.50 8.58
C ALA A 197 10.65 5.00 8.26
N ALA A 198 10.93 4.16 9.27
CA ALA A 198 10.97 2.71 9.11
C ALA A 198 9.61 2.13 8.67
N LEU A 199 8.51 2.65 9.23
CA LEU A 199 7.16 2.25 8.86
C LEU A 199 6.86 2.56 7.39
N VAL A 200 7.25 3.74 6.90
CA VAL A 200 7.08 4.14 5.50
C VAL A 200 7.77 3.14 4.57
N ILE A 201 9.00 2.72 4.88
CA ILE A 201 9.73 1.73 4.07
C ILE A 201 9.04 0.36 4.10
N LEU A 202 8.55 -0.09 5.25
CA LEU A 202 7.81 -1.35 5.36
C LEU A 202 6.49 -1.31 4.59
N LEU A 203 5.78 -0.18 4.60
CA LEU A 203 4.58 0.03 3.81
C LEU A 203 4.89 0.07 2.31
N ALA A 204 6.00 0.69 1.91
CA ALA A 204 6.45 0.69 0.52
C ALA A 204 6.71 -0.74 0.00
N GLN A 205 7.34 -1.59 0.80
CA GLN A 205 7.52 -3.02 0.49
C GLN A 205 6.19 -3.77 0.34
N LEU A 206 5.21 -3.46 1.20
CA LEU A 206 3.87 -4.01 1.11
C LEU A 206 3.16 -3.56 -0.18
N VAL A 207 3.27 -2.28 -0.54
CA VAL A 207 2.71 -1.72 -1.78
C VAL A 207 3.34 -2.37 -3.00
N ILE A 208 4.67 -2.49 -3.05
CA ILE A 208 5.37 -3.21 -4.12
C ILE A 208 4.83 -4.63 -4.26
N TRP A 209 4.71 -5.35 -3.14
CA TRP A 209 4.18 -6.71 -3.16
C TRP A 209 2.76 -6.73 -3.74
N ILE A 210 1.87 -5.85 -3.27
CA ILE A 210 0.48 -5.73 -3.75
C ILE A 210 0.45 -5.45 -5.25
N VAL A 211 1.19 -4.44 -5.72
CA VAL A 211 1.20 -4.01 -7.13
C VAL A 211 1.72 -5.14 -8.02
N VAL A 212 2.90 -5.68 -7.70
CA VAL A 212 3.55 -6.70 -8.53
C VAL A 212 2.72 -8.00 -8.57
N HIS A 213 2.20 -8.44 -7.42
CA HIS A 213 1.61 -9.78 -7.30
C HIS A 213 0.09 -9.80 -7.52
N LEU A 214 -0.64 -8.76 -7.12
CA LEU A 214 -2.10 -8.71 -7.29
C LEU A 214 -2.49 -8.12 -8.65
N PHE A 215 -1.83 -7.04 -9.07
CA PHE A 215 -2.20 -6.29 -10.28
C PHE A 215 -1.40 -6.76 -11.50
N LEU A 216 -0.07 -6.66 -11.45
CA LEU A 216 0.78 -6.93 -12.60
C LEU A 216 0.80 -8.42 -12.97
N GLY A 217 0.83 -9.32 -11.98
CA GLY A 217 0.79 -10.77 -12.25
C GLY A 217 -0.45 -11.21 -13.06
N ASN A 218 -1.61 -10.60 -12.81
CA ASN A 218 -2.82 -10.87 -13.58
C ASN A 218 -2.77 -10.24 -14.98
N PHE A 219 -2.19 -9.04 -15.10
CA PHE A 219 -2.04 -8.34 -16.37
C PHE A 219 -1.08 -9.07 -17.33
N TYR A 220 0.09 -9.48 -16.84
CA TYR A 220 1.09 -10.20 -17.62
C TYR A 220 0.56 -11.50 -18.20
N ARG A 221 -0.21 -12.27 -17.40
CA ARG A 221 -0.84 -13.52 -17.85
C ARG A 221 -1.85 -13.29 -18.97
N ARG A 222 -2.59 -12.17 -18.97
CA ARG A 222 -3.60 -11.88 -20.01
C ARG A 222 -2.99 -11.40 -21.31
N ARG A 223 -1.83 -10.75 -21.27
CA ARG A 223 -1.20 -10.07 -22.42
C ARG A 223 0.01 -10.84 -23.00
N ASN A 224 0.36 -12.01 -22.48
CA ASN A 224 1.52 -12.82 -22.90
C ASN A 224 2.82 -12.00 -23.02
N ILE A 225 3.06 -11.11 -22.05
CA ILE A 225 4.28 -10.28 -22.04
C ILE A 225 5.50 -11.17 -21.81
N ASN A 226 6.58 -10.95 -22.56
CA ASN A 226 7.82 -11.71 -22.40
C ASN A 226 8.47 -11.47 -21.01
N ILE A 227 9.26 -12.44 -20.55
CA ILE A 227 9.85 -12.44 -19.20
C ILE A 227 10.77 -11.21 -19.00
N GLY A 228 11.51 -10.83 -20.04
CA GLY A 228 12.40 -9.65 -20.01
C GLY A 228 11.66 -8.34 -19.74
N SER A 229 10.55 -8.07 -20.44
CA SER A 229 9.79 -6.84 -20.20
C SER A 229 9.04 -6.87 -18.87
N GLN A 230 8.60 -8.04 -18.39
CA GLN A 230 8.03 -8.16 -17.05
C GLN A 230 9.05 -7.78 -15.96
N PHE A 231 10.29 -8.29 -16.08
CA PHE A 231 11.37 -7.96 -15.15
C PHE A 231 11.67 -6.45 -15.17
N ALA A 232 11.84 -5.87 -16.36
CA ALA A 232 12.11 -4.44 -16.51
C ALA A 232 11.01 -3.56 -15.90
N PHE A 233 9.74 -3.90 -16.14
CA PHE A 233 8.61 -3.14 -15.60
C PHE A 233 8.49 -3.28 -14.07
N ASN A 234 8.66 -4.48 -13.53
CA ASN A 234 8.67 -4.69 -12.09
C ASN A 234 9.80 -3.90 -11.43
N GLN A 235 10.99 -3.87 -12.04
CA GLN A 235 12.13 -3.13 -11.51
C GLN A 235 11.88 -1.61 -11.53
N LEU A 236 11.26 -1.10 -12.59
CA LEU A 236 10.87 0.31 -12.70
C LEU A 236 9.88 0.70 -11.60
N VAL A 237 8.83 -0.12 -11.40
CA VAL A 237 7.86 0.09 -10.31
C VAL A 237 8.55 0.07 -8.95
N ASN A 238 9.46 -0.87 -8.70
CA ASN A 238 10.21 -0.93 -7.44
C ASN A 238 11.02 0.34 -7.19
N TYR A 239 11.76 0.83 -8.19
CA TYR A 239 12.54 2.06 -8.08
C TYR A 239 11.67 3.27 -7.81
N LEU A 240 10.54 3.39 -8.51
CA LEU A 240 9.62 4.51 -8.31
C LEU A 240 9.01 4.50 -6.90
N VAL A 241 8.56 3.34 -6.42
CA VAL A 241 7.99 3.23 -5.08
C VAL A 241 9.04 3.49 -4.00
N TYR A 242 10.25 2.93 -4.12
CA TYR A 242 11.32 3.20 -3.15
C TYR A 242 11.81 4.65 -3.17
N PHE A 243 11.85 5.28 -4.35
CA PHE A 243 12.20 6.69 -4.47
C PHE A 243 11.20 7.56 -3.70
N VAL A 244 9.90 7.38 -3.94
CA VAL A 244 8.85 8.12 -3.22
C VAL A 244 8.88 7.82 -1.72
N ALA A 245 9.02 6.54 -1.34
CA ALA A 245 9.11 6.14 0.06
C ALA A 245 10.32 6.75 0.77
N GLY A 246 11.46 6.85 0.08
CA GLY A 246 12.67 7.50 0.58
C GLY A 246 12.44 8.99 0.85
N LEU A 247 11.78 9.71 -0.06
CA LEU A 247 11.41 11.12 0.15
C LEU A 247 10.49 11.30 1.36
N ILE A 248 9.48 10.44 1.52
CA ILE A 248 8.57 10.48 2.66
C ILE A 248 9.33 10.11 3.95
N ALA A 249 10.22 9.12 3.92
CA ALA A 249 11.03 8.73 5.08
C ALA A 249 11.95 9.88 5.55
N LEU A 250 12.54 10.63 4.60
CA LEU A 250 13.36 11.81 4.91
C LEU A 250 12.54 12.91 5.59
N HIS A 251 11.27 13.08 5.22
CA HIS A 251 10.35 14.00 5.91
C HIS A 251 10.21 13.66 7.40
N PHE A 252 10.03 12.39 7.73
CA PHE A 252 9.89 11.94 9.10
C PHE A 252 11.14 12.25 9.93
N VAL A 253 12.33 12.10 9.33
CA VAL A 253 13.61 12.41 9.99
C VAL A 253 13.82 13.93 10.18
N GLY A 254 12.97 14.77 9.60
CA GLY A 254 13.04 16.22 9.71
C GLY A 254 13.89 16.87 8.63
N VAL A 255 14.22 16.15 7.55
CA VAL A 255 14.95 16.73 6.42
C VAL A 255 14.02 17.65 5.64
N ASN A 256 14.50 18.86 5.29
CA ASN A 256 13.74 19.79 4.47
C ASN A 256 13.62 19.26 3.03
N ILE A 257 12.47 18.67 2.71
CA ILE A 257 12.19 18.12 1.38
C ILE A 257 12.27 19.21 0.30
N THR A 258 12.00 20.48 0.60
CA THR A 258 11.99 21.55 -0.41
C THR A 258 13.33 21.67 -1.12
N VAL A 259 14.45 21.53 -0.41
CA VAL A 259 15.80 21.59 -1.00
C VAL A 259 16.03 20.40 -1.92
N ILE A 260 15.65 19.19 -1.48
CA ILE A 260 15.77 17.96 -2.25
C ILE A 260 14.83 17.99 -3.47
N ALA A 261 13.62 18.51 -3.30
CA ALA A 261 12.64 18.66 -4.35
C ALA A 261 13.14 19.61 -5.45
N GLY A 262 13.82 20.70 -5.10
CA GLY A 262 14.48 21.58 -6.07
C GLY A 262 15.51 20.82 -6.93
N GLY A 263 16.38 20.03 -6.30
CA GLY A 263 17.34 19.17 -7.02
C GLY A 263 16.66 18.07 -7.85
N ALA A 264 15.59 17.47 -7.33
CA ALA A 264 14.81 16.45 -8.03
C ALA A 264 14.13 17.01 -9.28
N VAL A 265 13.59 18.25 -9.22
CA VAL A 265 13.02 18.94 -10.37
C VAL A 265 14.08 19.15 -11.46
N ALA A 266 15.26 19.65 -11.10
CA ALA A 266 16.36 19.83 -12.07
C ALA A 266 16.77 18.50 -12.72
N LEU A 267 16.87 17.43 -11.93
CA LEU A 267 17.16 16.09 -12.44
C LEU A 267 16.06 15.58 -13.37
N LEU A 268 14.79 15.76 -13.00
CA LEU A 268 13.64 15.35 -13.81
C LEU A 268 13.57 16.11 -15.14
N VAL A 269 13.91 17.40 -15.15
CA VAL A 269 14.05 18.18 -16.39
C VAL A 269 15.15 17.59 -17.27
N GLY A 270 16.33 17.30 -16.69
CA GLY A 270 17.43 16.66 -17.43
C GLY A 270 17.06 15.30 -18.03
N VAL A 271 16.37 14.45 -17.26
CA VAL A 271 15.84 13.17 -17.74
C VAL A 271 14.79 13.38 -18.84
N GLY A 272 13.91 14.37 -18.69
CA GLY A 272 12.89 14.72 -19.68
C GLY A 272 13.49 15.13 -21.01
N ILE A 273 14.55 15.94 -20.99
CA ILE A 273 15.31 16.32 -22.19
C ILE A 273 15.92 15.08 -22.86
N GLY A 274 16.54 14.18 -22.08
CA GLY A 274 17.11 12.95 -22.62
C GLY A 274 16.09 11.97 -23.21
N LEU A 275 14.86 11.98 -22.71
CA LEU A 275 13.76 11.12 -23.18
C LEU A 275 12.85 11.78 -24.20
N GLN A 276 13.11 13.04 -24.57
CA GLN A 276 12.24 13.86 -25.42
C GLN A 276 11.85 13.15 -26.71
N GLN A 277 12.82 12.56 -27.43
CA GLN A 277 12.56 11.86 -28.70
C GLN A 277 11.64 10.65 -28.53
N THR A 278 11.82 9.88 -27.44
CA THR A 278 10.98 8.70 -27.19
C THR A 278 9.54 9.11 -26.89
N PHE A 279 9.34 10.21 -26.17
CA PHE A 279 8.00 10.77 -25.95
C PHE A 279 7.38 11.27 -27.24
N ASN A 280 8.15 11.96 -28.09
CA ASN A 280 7.68 12.43 -29.39
C ASN A 280 7.21 11.26 -30.28
N ASP A 281 8.02 10.21 -30.38
CA ASP A 281 7.67 8.98 -31.10
C ASP A 281 6.40 8.31 -30.53
N PHE A 282 6.26 8.28 -29.22
CA PHE A 282 5.09 7.67 -28.58
C PHE A 282 3.80 8.44 -28.86
N PHE A 283 3.81 9.77 -28.67
CA PHE A 283 2.66 10.61 -28.94
C PHE A 283 2.31 10.64 -30.43
N SER A 284 3.31 10.66 -31.31
CA SER A 284 3.11 10.54 -32.75
C SER A 284 2.43 9.21 -33.11
N GLY A 285 2.79 8.11 -32.43
CA GLY A 285 2.09 6.83 -32.60
C GLY A 285 0.61 6.87 -32.20
N ILE A 286 0.28 7.52 -31.07
CA ILE A 286 -1.12 7.72 -30.66
C ILE A 286 -1.86 8.57 -31.68
N LEU A 287 -1.23 9.65 -32.16
CA LEU A 287 -1.81 10.57 -33.12
C LEU A 287 -2.14 9.86 -34.43
N LEU A 288 -1.21 9.08 -34.98
CA LEU A 288 -1.44 8.27 -36.19
C LEU A 288 -2.64 7.32 -36.03
N LEU A 289 -2.79 6.69 -34.86
CA LEU A 289 -3.91 5.79 -34.59
C LEU A 289 -5.26 6.52 -34.43
N PHE A 290 -5.23 7.76 -33.94
CA PHE A 290 -6.42 8.55 -33.66
C PHE A 290 -6.89 9.34 -34.89
N GLU A 291 -5.99 10.09 -35.52
CA GLU A 291 -6.28 10.92 -36.69
C GLU A 291 -6.31 10.14 -38.00
N ARG A 292 -5.68 8.95 -38.02
CA ARG A 292 -5.63 8.06 -39.19
C ARG A 292 -5.13 8.74 -40.47
N SER A 293 -4.18 9.67 -40.34
CA SER A 293 -3.50 10.31 -41.48
C SER A 293 -2.72 9.30 -42.34
N ILE A 294 -2.26 8.21 -41.71
CA ILE A 294 -1.61 7.06 -42.35
C ILE A 294 -2.19 5.80 -41.71
N GLU A 295 -2.79 4.94 -42.52
CA GLU A 295 -3.36 3.67 -42.07
C GLU A 295 -2.47 2.46 -42.38
N VAL A 296 -2.71 1.36 -41.68
CA VAL A 296 -2.05 0.08 -41.98
C VAL A 296 -2.58 -0.43 -43.31
N GLY A 297 -1.72 -0.46 -44.32
CA GLY A 297 -2.10 -0.78 -45.70
C GLY A 297 -1.68 0.30 -46.68
N ASP A 298 -1.43 1.51 -46.22
CA ASP A 298 -1.11 2.64 -47.08
C ASP A 298 0.29 2.53 -47.68
N TRP A 299 0.43 3.01 -48.92
CA TRP A 299 1.73 3.26 -49.53
C TRP A 299 2.20 4.66 -49.18
N VAL A 300 3.33 4.75 -48.50
CA VAL A 300 3.89 6.01 -48.03
C VAL A 300 5.31 6.20 -48.57
N GLU A 301 5.66 7.45 -48.83
CA GLU A 301 7.02 7.88 -49.13
C GLU A 301 7.49 8.87 -48.07
N ILE A 302 8.60 8.53 -47.39
CA ILE A 302 9.24 9.35 -46.36
C ILE A 302 10.73 9.41 -46.65
N ASP A 303 11.30 10.61 -46.81
CA ASP A 303 12.74 10.81 -47.08
C ASP A 303 13.29 9.93 -48.22
N GLY A 304 12.52 9.79 -49.30
CA GLY A 304 12.88 8.96 -50.47
C GLY A 304 12.69 7.45 -50.28
N LEU A 305 12.23 6.99 -49.11
CA LEU A 305 11.86 5.61 -48.86
C LEU A 305 10.39 5.38 -49.22
N VAL A 306 10.12 4.61 -50.28
CA VAL A 306 8.76 4.19 -50.67
C VAL A 306 8.45 2.79 -50.17
N GLY A 307 7.35 2.63 -49.42
CA GLY A 307 6.91 1.32 -48.95
C GLY A 307 5.49 1.29 -48.40
N LYS A 308 5.00 0.08 -48.16
CA LYS A 308 3.67 -0.19 -47.61
C LYS A 308 3.73 -0.28 -46.08
N VAL A 309 2.86 0.44 -45.37
CA VAL A 309 2.76 0.36 -43.91
C VAL A 309 2.19 -0.99 -43.49
N ARG A 310 2.96 -1.79 -42.78
CA ARG A 310 2.56 -3.14 -42.32
C ARG A 310 1.98 -3.14 -40.92
N ARG A 311 2.51 -2.29 -40.04
CA ARG A 311 2.10 -2.23 -38.64
C ARG A 311 2.50 -0.90 -38.03
N ILE A 312 1.57 -0.27 -37.33
CA ILE A 312 1.84 0.89 -36.48
C ILE A 312 2.01 0.38 -35.05
N GLY A 313 3.22 0.55 -34.51
CA GLY A 313 3.52 0.27 -33.10
C GLY A 313 3.45 1.53 -32.25
N PRO A 314 3.64 1.41 -30.92
CA PRO A 314 3.54 2.57 -30.03
C PRO A 314 4.61 3.65 -30.28
N ARG A 315 5.85 3.27 -30.63
CA ARG A 315 6.95 4.24 -30.92
C ARG A 315 7.47 4.19 -32.36
N THR A 316 7.26 3.07 -33.04
CA THR A 316 7.82 2.81 -34.37
C THR A 316 6.81 2.08 -35.20
N SER A 317 6.78 2.40 -36.48
CA SER A 317 6.00 1.72 -37.51
C SER A 317 6.91 0.87 -38.38
N VAL A 318 6.37 -0.24 -38.88
CA VAL A 318 7.08 -1.13 -39.81
C VAL A 318 6.58 -0.84 -41.21
N VAL A 319 7.47 -0.35 -42.05
CA VAL A 319 7.21 -0.05 -43.47
C VAL A 319 7.95 -1.09 -44.31
N GLN A 320 7.26 -1.73 -45.23
CA GLN A 320 7.85 -2.71 -46.12
C GLN A 320 8.09 -2.12 -47.51
N THR A 321 9.36 -2.09 -47.92
CA THR A 321 9.77 -1.61 -49.24
C THR A 321 9.37 -2.59 -50.36
N ARG A 322 9.45 -2.14 -51.62
CA ARG A 322 9.21 -2.98 -52.80
C ARG A 322 10.12 -4.21 -52.86
N ASP A 323 11.35 -4.08 -52.35
CA ASP A 323 12.33 -5.17 -52.27
C ASP A 323 12.06 -6.14 -51.10
N ASN A 324 10.84 -6.12 -50.54
CA ASN A 324 10.40 -6.96 -49.43
C ASN A 324 11.17 -6.73 -48.12
N ARG A 325 12.00 -5.67 -48.01
CA ARG A 325 12.75 -5.33 -46.79
C ARG A 325 11.85 -4.58 -45.81
N SER A 326 11.88 -5.00 -44.54
CA SER A 326 11.15 -4.34 -43.45
C SER A 326 12.03 -3.25 -42.83
N VAL A 327 11.55 -2.01 -42.89
CA VAL A 327 12.20 -0.83 -42.33
C VAL A 327 11.42 -0.38 -41.10
N ILE A 328 12.14 -0.15 -40.00
CA ILE A 328 11.55 0.33 -38.74
C ILE A 328 11.70 1.85 -38.72
N VAL A 329 10.57 2.55 -38.80
CA VAL A 329 10.51 4.01 -38.88
C VAL A 329 9.99 4.56 -37.54
N PRO A 330 10.68 5.53 -36.91
CA PRO A 330 10.15 6.23 -35.74
C PRO A 330 8.84 6.93 -36.10
N ASN A 331 7.83 6.84 -35.25
CA ASN A 331 6.52 7.42 -35.56
C ASN A 331 6.58 8.96 -35.69
N SER A 332 7.52 9.62 -35.00
CA SER A 332 7.70 11.08 -35.15
C SER A 332 8.08 11.46 -36.58
N MET A 333 8.83 10.63 -37.31
CA MET A 333 9.17 10.88 -38.72
C MET A 333 7.93 10.83 -39.63
N LEU A 334 6.90 10.06 -39.25
CA LEU A 334 5.65 9.95 -40.01
C LEU A 334 4.68 11.11 -39.76
N VAL A 335 4.89 11.86 -38.68
CA VAL A 335 3.99 12.94 -38.24
C VAL A 335 4.63 14.32 -38.45
N VAL A 336 5.93 14.44 -38.18
CA VAL A 336 6.65 15.73 -38.20
C VAL A 336 7.20 16.06 -39.59
N ASN A 337 7.65 15.06 -40.36
CA ASN A 337 8.22 15.29 -41.69
C ASN A 337 7.12 15.28 -42.77
N ASN A 338 7.44 15.80 -43.95
CA ASN A 338 6.58 15.66 -45.11
C ASN A 338 6.51 14.18 -45.54
N VAL A 339 5.30 13.63 -45.54
CA VAL A 339 5.02 12.27 -45.98
C VAL A 339 4.04 12.32 -47.14
N THR A 340 4.38 11.67 -48.25
CA THR A 340 3.45 11.48 -49.36
C THR A 340 2.71 10.17 -49.16
N ASN A 341 1.41 10.23 -48.88
CA ASN A 341 0.55 9.05 -48.85
C ASN A 341 -0.09 8.84 -50.23
N TRP A 342 0.31 7.77 -50.91
CA TRP A 342 -0.11 7.42 -52.27
C TRP A 342 -1.48 6.73 -52.33
N SER A 343 -2.02 6.30 -51.19
CA SER A 343 -3.26 5.51 -51.07
C SER A 343 -4.28 6.16 -50.12
N HIS A 344 -4.10 7.43 -49.75
CA HIS A 344 -5.00 8.12 -48.82
C HIS A 344 -6.36 8.37 -49.47
N GLY A 345 -7.41 7.75 -48.94
CA GLY A 345 -8.81 7.98 -49.35
C GLY A 345 -9.23 7.35 -50.68
N ASP A 346 -8.34 6.63 -51.38
CA ASP A 346 -8.64 5.93 -52.64
C ASP A 346 -7.73 4.69 -52.77
N ASP A 347 -8.28 3.55 -53.18
CA ASP A 347 -7.62 2.22 -53.13
C ASP A 347 -6.53 2.06 -54.23
N LEU A 348 -6.44 3.02 -55.14
CA LEU A 348 -5.51 3.01 -56.28
C LEU A 348 -4.26 3.85 -55.97
N ALA A 349 -3.17 3.17 -55.63
CA ALA A 349 -1.85 3.79 -55.50
C ALA A 349 -1.41 4.40 -56.85
N ARG A 350 -1.40 5.73 -56.95
CA ARG A 350 -1.02 6.46 -58.18
C ARG A 350 0.50 6.64 -58.25
N PHE A 351 1.22 5.63 -58.70
CA PHE A 351 2.66 5.79 -58.94
C PHE A 351 2.93 6.67 -60.16
N ARG A 352 3.96 7.53 -60.06
CA ARG A 352 4.48 8.33 -61.18
C ARG A 352 5.56 7.58 -61.93
#